data_AF-A0A5C6UQ24-F1
#
_entry.id   AF-A0A5C6UQ24-F1
#
_cell.length_a   1.000
_cell.length_b   1.000
_cell.length_c   1.000
_cell.angle_alpha   90.00
_cell.angle_beta   90.00
_cell.angle_gamma   90.00
#
_symmetry.space_group_name_H-M   'P 1'
#
loop_
_entity.id
_entity.type
_entity.pdbx_description
1 polymer ?
#
loop_
_entity_poly.entity_id
_entity_poly.type
_entity_poly.pdbx_seq_one_letter_code
_entity_poly.pdbx_strand_id
1 'polypeptide(L)'
;MSTQPLPRTLLALLLCAASAACEPSEPAQSPPVTVPGAPRLAASSPDTSTPPASPDGAEGQPAQGDDTRAEDPPARTPAELPPGTPEQQEALMQAKMAFLQNRLVEAEERFKDIATSEPLTSDTVSAAIALGQIYSETDRRQRALELYNDLRKRVSDLPEVLLVLARTMAELDRPEEAIATYEEALKAQPDYIFLLTELAELHIKQGDQEKAGKLLYTYEQRVHTLANRLEDHTTAPEDRLYLVDVFSFVDDERGYRALIEALNDPHPQVRRAAAISVGELQLDEARNILQRVAIEDEATEVRLAARTALQMMQEQR
;
A
#
# COMPACT_ATOMS: atom_id res chain seq x y z
N MET A 1 -15.23 -26.75 12.67
CA MET A 1 -15.16 -25.78 11.56
C MET A 1 -13.73 -25.27 11.55
N SER A 2 -13.02 -25.40 10.43
CA SER A 2 -11.61 -25.03 10.37
C SER A 2 -11.51 -23.54 10.07
N THR A 3 -11.27 -22.73 11.09
CA THR A 3 -10.89 -21.32 10.90
C THR A 3 -9.50 -21.31 10.28
N GLN A 4 -9.42 -21.21 8.95
CA GLN A 4 -8.16 -20.82 8.32
C GLN A 4 -7.78 -19.43 8.83
N PRO A 5 -6.51 -19.17 9.15
CA PRO A 5 -6.07 -17.82 9.47
C PRO A 5 -6.35 -16.91 8.27
N LEU A 6 -6.66 -15.65 8.54
CA LEU A 6 -6.73 -14.61 7.52
C LEU A 6 -5.49 -14.70 6.60
N PRO A 7 -5.67 -14.68 5.26
CA PRO A 7 -4.52 -14.59 4.37
C PRO A 7 -3.75 -13.31 4.72
N ARG A 8 -2.42 -13.42 4.86
CA ARG A 8 -1.56 -12.35 5.41
C ARG A 8 -1.72 -11.02 4.66
N THR A 9 -2.10 -11.08 3.39
CA THR A 9 -2.44 -9.95 2.51
C THR A 9 -3.68 -9.16 2.92
N LEU A 10 -4.69 -9.83 3.51
CA LEU A 10 -5.88 -9.17 4.07
C LEU A 10 -5.59 -8.62 5.46
N LEU A 11 -4.76 -9.31 6.25
CA LEU A 11 -4.21 -8.74 7.48
C LEU A 11 -3.37 -7.47 7.19
N ALA A 12 -2.65 -7.43 6.07
CA ALA A 12 -1.93 -6.24 5.59
C ALA A 12 -2.88 -5.08 5.26
N LEU A 13 -3.95 -5.32 4.49
CA LEU A 13 -5.00 -4.32 4.19
C LEU A 13 -5.73 -3.82 5.45
N LEU A 14 -5.75 -4.62 6.51
CA LEU A 14 -6.29 -4.26 7.82
C LEU A 14 -5.27 -3.53 8.70
N LEU A 15 -3.97 -3.76 8.55
CA LEU A 15 -2.93 -3.14 9.35
C LEU A 15 -2.47 -1.82 8.75
N CYS A 16 -2.17 -1.79 7.45
CA CYS A 16 -1.89 -0.57 6.70
C CYS A 16 -3.12 0.35 6.68
N ALA A 17 -2.89 1.64 6.94
CA ALA A 17 -3.86 2.66 6.54
C ALA A 17 -3.91 2.71 4.99
N ALA A 18 -5.11 2.93 4.42
CA ALA A 18 -5.24 3.11 2.98
C ALA A 18 -4.36 4.29 2.52
N SER A 19 -3.44 3.99 1.59
CA SER A 19 -2.49 4.91 0.94
C SER A 19 -1.79 5.95 1.85
N ALA A 20 -0.64 5.59 2.42
CA ALA A 20 0.37 6.58 2.80
C ALA A 20 1.79 6.01 2.70
N ALA A 21 2.43 6.21 1.54
CA ALA A 21 3.88 6.41 1.51
C ALA A 21 4.20 7.80 2.09
N CYS A 22 3.82 8.05 3.36
CA CYS A 22 3.94 9.34 4.02
C CYS A 22 3.66 9.27 5.53
N GLU A 23 4.72 9.13 6.33
CA GLU A 23 4.91 10.10 7.41
C GLU A 23 6.01 11.06 6.93
N PRO A 24 5.75 12.37 6.80
CA PRO A 24 6.84 13.33 6.70
C PRO A 24 7.54 13.38 8.04
N SER A 25 8.79 12.93 8.08
CA SER A 25 9.68 13.21 9.20
C SER A 25 9.70 14.72 9.47
N GLU A 26 9.60 15.11 10.75
CA GLU A 26 9.55 16.52 11.13
C GLU A 26 10.71 17.30 10.49
N PRO A 27 10.48 18.54 10.00
CA PRO A 27 11.55 19.33 9.41
C PRO A 27 12.61 19.63 10.46
N ALA A 28 13.74 18.93 10.36
CA ALA A 28 14.90 19.12 11.22
C ALA A 28 15.30 20.60 11.22
N GLN A 29 15.15 21.25 12.38
CA GLN A 29 15.46 22.67 12.55
C GLN A 29 16.96 22.89 12.36
N SER A 30 17.34 23.26 11.14
CA SER A 30 18.69 23.70 10.82
C SER A 30 19.00 24.98 11.60
N PRO A 31 20.16 25.11 12.25
CA PRO A 31 20.50 26.31 13.02
C PRO A 31 20.66 27.52 12.08
N PRO A 32 20.39 28.75 12.57
CA PRO A 32 20.37 29.92 11.71
C PRO A 32 21.78 30.25 11.17
N VAL A 33 21.93 30.20 9.85
CA VAL A 33 23.12 30.68 9.16
C VAL A 33 23.05 32.20 9.04
N THR A 34 23.83 32.89 9.88
CA THR A 34 24.01 34.34 9.82
C THR A 34 24.93 34.73 8.65
N VAL A 35 24.47 35.58 7.74
CA VAL A 35 25.35 36.34 6.82
C VAL A 35 24.94 37.82 6.80
N PRO A 36 25.86 38.77 7.04
CA PRO A 36 25.52 40.19 7.13
C PRO A 36 25.68 40.95 5.80
N GLY A 37 24.92 42.03 5.60
CA GLY A 37 25.39 43.17 4.80
C GLY A 37 24.46 43.79 3.72
N ALA A 38 23.47 44.57 4.16
CA ALA A 38 23.03 45.84 3.55
C ALA A 38 22.44 45.88 2.10
N PRO A 39 21.81 47.00 1.67
CA PRO A 39 21.12 48.06 2.43
C PRO A 39 19.62 48.24 2.04
N ARG A 40 18.90 49.04 2.84
CA ARG A 40 17.53 49.50 2.54
C ARG A 40 17.49 50.50 1.39
N LEU A 41 16.40 50.49 0.62
CA LEU A 41 15.82 51.70 0.01
C LEU A 41 14.33 51.80 0.35
N ALA A 42 13.82 53.03 0.37
CA ALA A 42 12.57 53.39 1.04
C ALA A 42 11.40 53.69 0.08
N ALA A 43 10.22 53.80 0.66
CA ALA A 43 8.93 53.97 0.01
C ALA A 43 8.77 55.24 -0.85
N SER A 44 7.87 55.14 -1.84
CA SER A 44 6.84 56.15 -2.10
C SER A 44 5.64 55.56 -2.86
N SER A 45 4.46 56.08 -2.57
CA SER A 45 3.17 55.86 -3.26
C SER A 45 2.56 57.25 -3.53
N PRO A 46 1.34 57.37 -4.08
CA PRO A 46 0.72 56.73 -5.26
C PRO A 46 0.39 57.80 -6.34
N ASP A 47 -0.28 57.46 -7.46
CA ASP A 47 -1.62 58.03 -7.79
C ASP A 47 -2.19 57.74 -9.20
N THR A 48 -3.46 57.33 -9.20
CA THR A 48 -4.57 57.64 -10.14
C THR A 48 -4.60 57.25 -11.63
N SER A 49 -5.83 56.81 -12.00
CA SER A 49 -6.56 57.03 -13.27
C SER A 49 -6.58 55.91 -14.33
N THR A 50 -7.73 55.80 -15.02
CA THR A 50 -8.20 54.68 -15.87
C THR A 50 -9.37 55.15 -16.74
N PRO A 51 -9.71 54.51 -17.88
CA PRO A 51 -8.89 54.13 -19.05
C PRO A 51 -9.14 55.17 -20.18
N PRO A 52 -9.88 55.01 -21.33
CA PRO A 52 -10.49 53.85 -22.03
C PRO A 52 -9.99 53.64 -23.50
N ALA A 53 -10.67 52.72 -24.21
CA ALA A 53 -10.86 52.61 -25.67
C ALA A 53 -9.88 51.76 -26.54
N SER A 54 -10.39 50.60 -26.96
CA SER A 54 -10.13 49.96 -28.27
C SER A 54 -11.00 50.64 -29.37
N PRO A 55 -10.81 50.43 -30.71
CA PRO A 55 -10.91 49.10 -31.36
C PRO A 55 -10.08 48.84 -32.65
N ASP A 56 -10.27 47.62 -33.18
CA ASP A 56 -10.20 47.16 -34.59
C ASP A 56 -8.89 47.00 -35.40
N GLY A 57 -8.75 45.76 -35.92
CA GLY A 57 -8.17 45.37 -37.22
C GLY A 57 -6.64 45.22 -37.33
N ALA A 58 -6.06 44.33 -38.12
CA ALA A 58 -6.46 43.10 -38.85
C ALA A 58 -5.21 42.62 -39.65
N GLU A 59 -5.19 41.34 -40.07
CA GLU A 59 -4.31 40.72 -41.11
C GLU A 59 -2.80 40.48 -40.81
N GLY A 60 -2.30 39.27 -41.20
CA GLY A 60 -0.86 38.97 -41.35
C GLY A 60 -0.33 37.62 -40.81
N GLN A 61 -0.49 36.53 -41.57
CA GLN A 61 0.24 35.25 -41.38
C GLN A 61 1.69 35.32 -41.95
N PRO A 62 2.63 34.34 -41.79
CA PRO A 62 2.46 32.96 -41.30
C PRO A 62 3.55 32.34 -40.37
N ALA A 63 3.19 31.19 -39.79
CA ALA A 63 4.01 29.99 -39.55
C ALA A 63 5.39 30.08 -38.86
N GLN A 64 5.41 29.75 -37.56
CA GLN A 64 6.35 28.75 -37.04
C GLN A 64 5.53 27.62 -36.40
N GLY A 65 5.96 26.38 -36.59
CA GLY A 65 5.20 25.22 -36.14
C GLY A 65 5.46 24.91 -34.68
N ASP A 66 4.44 25.06 -33.83
CA ASP A 66 4.43 24.41 -32.53
C ASP A 66 4.28 22.91 -32.75
N ASP A 67 5.36 22.17 -32.46
CA ASP A 67 5.37 20.72 -32.37
C ASP A 67 4.65 20.34 -31.06
N THR A 68 3.31 20.44 -31.07
CA THR A 68 2.45 20.01 -29.97
C THR A 68 2.48 18.49 -29.90
N ARG A 69 3.59 17.96 -29.40
CA ARG A 69 3.68 16.63 -28.85
C ARG A 69 2.62 16.57 -27.76
N ALA A 70 1.53 15.86 -28.04
CA ALA A 70 0.44 15.71 -27.09
C ALA A 70 1.04 15.20 -25.78
N GLU A 71 0.94 16.01 -24.73
CA GLU A 71 1.25 15.53 -23.39
C GLU A 71 0.28 14.40 -23.10
N ASP A 72 0.82 13.20 -22.83
CA ASP A 72 0.01 12.14 -22.26
C ASP A 72 -0.69 12.72 -21.02
N PRO A 73 -2.04 12.65 -20.92
CA PRO A 73 -2.72 13.21 -19.77
C PRO A 73 -2.15 12.54 -18.52
N PRO A 74 -1.81 13.31 -17.47
CA PRO A 74 -1.14 12.75 -16.30
C PRO A 74 -1.98 11.59 -15.76
N ALA A 75 -1.29 10.47 -15.50
CA ALA A 75 -1.91 9.29 -14.92
C ALA A 75 -2.72 9.73 -13.70
N ARG A 76 -4.03 9.49 -13.74
CA ARG A 76 -4.93 9.95 -12.69
C ARG A 76 -4.56 9.25 -11.41
N THR A 77 -3.92 9.96 -10.50
CA THR A 77 -3.82 9.52 -9.11
C THR A 77 -5.25 9.32 -8.59
N PRO A 78 -5.55 8.17 -7.95
CA PRO A 78 -6.72 8.10 -7.06
C PRO A 78 -6.60 9.29 -6.10
N ALA A 79 -7.70 10.02 -5.89
CA ALA A 79 -7.68 11.16 -4.97
C ALA A 79 -7.34 10.63 -3.57
N GLU A 80 -6.15 10.95 -3.07
CA GLU A 80 -5.72 10.54 -1.73
C GLU A 80 -6.75 11.03 -0.72
N LEU A 81 -7.35 10.06 -0.02
CA LEU A 81 -8.38 10.35 0.97
C LEU A 81 -7.72 11.08 2.15
N PRO A 82 -8.42 12.06 2.76
CA PRO A 82 -7.90 12.69 3.95
C PRO A 82 -7.65 11.64 5.06
N PRO A 83 -6.63 11.83 5.91
CA PRO A 83 -6.41 10.96 7.06
C PRO A 83 -7.60 11.03 8.02
N GLY A 84 -7.80 9.96 8.81
CA GLY A 84 -8.82 9.93 9.85
C GLY A 84 -8.69 11.06 10.86
N THR A 85 -9.80 11.48 11.46
CA THR A 85 -9.74 12.35 12.65
C THR A 85 -9.09 11.58 13.82
N PRO A 86 -8.54 12.25 14.85
CA PRO A 86 -7.97 11.57 16.00
C PRO A 86 -8.96 10.60 16.69
N GLU A 87 -10.25 10.92 16.67
CA GLU A 87 -11.30 10.03 17.16
C GLU A 87 -11.51 8.80 16.26
N GLN A 88 -11.47 8.96 14.93
CA GLN A 88 -11.54 7.84 13.97
C GLN A 88 -10.31 6.93 14.12
N GLN A 89 -9.11 7.50 14.25
CA GLN A 89 -7.84 6.77 14.43
C GLN A 89 -7.85 5.91 15.70
N GLU A 90 -8.23 6.50 16.84
CA GLU A 90 -8.33 5.79 18.12
C GLU A 90 -9.40 4.68 18.07
N ALA A 91 -10.58 4.99 17.52
CA ALA A 91 -11.65 4.00 17.36
C ALA A 91 -11.22 2.85 16.46
N LEU A 92 -10.51 3.15 15.36
CA LEU A 92 -9.98 2.16 14.41
C LEU A 92 -8.93 1.27 15.06
N MET A 93 -8.00 1.84 15.85
CA MET A 93 -7.04 1.06 16.64
C MET A 93 -7.76 0.09 17.59
N GLN A 94 -8.77 0.56 18.33
CA GLN A 94 -9.55 -0.29 19.24
C GLN A 94 -10.32 -1.40 18.49
N ALA A 95 -10.86 -1.10 17.30
CA ALA A 95 -11.54 -2.08 16.45
C ALA A 95 -10.57 -3.15 15.93
N LYS A 96 -9.39 -2.75 15.41
CA LYS A 96 -8.31 -3.66 15.00
C LYS A 96 -7.86 -4.55 16.18
N MET A 97 -7.70 -4.00 17.38
CA MET A 97 -7.33 -4.77 18.57
C MET A 97 -8.41 -5.77 19.01
N ALA A 98 -9.70 -5.42 18.91
CA ALA A 98 -10.79 -6.37 19.16
C ALA A 98 -10.79 -7.52 18.12
N PHE A 99 -10.58 -7.18 16.84
CA PHE A 99 -10.49 -8.14 15.74
C PHE A 99 -9.32 -9.13 15.89
N LEU A 100 -8.10 -8.63 16.16
CA LEU A 100 -6.91 -9.46 16.41
C LEU A 100 -7.08 -10.39 17.63
N GLN A 101 -7.91 -10.01 18.60
CA GLN A 101 -8.27 -10.82 19.76
C GLN A 101 -9.48 -11.75 19.50
N ASN A 102 -9.92 -11.89 18.25
CA ASN A 102 -11.08 -12.68 17.82
C ASN A 102 -12.40 -12.27 18.52
N ARG A 103 -12.50 -11.03 19.01
CA ARG A 103 -13.74 -10.45 19.58
C ARG A 103 -14.64 -9.91 18.45
N LEU A 104 -15.00 -10.79 17.52
CA LEU A 104 -15.60 -10.40 16.23
C LEU A 104 -16.89 -9.56 16.35
N VAL A 105 -17.73 -9.81 17.37
CA VAL A 105 -18.95 -9.01 17.59
C VAL A 105 -18.64 -7.56 17.95
N GLU A 106 -17.68 -7.33 18.86
CA GLU A 106 -17.26 -5.99 19.25
C GLU A 106 -16.49 -5.29 18.11
N ALA A 107 -15.67 -6.06 17.37
CA ALA A 107 -14.99 -5.55 16.18
C ALA A 107 -16.00 -5.11 15.10
N GLU A 108 -17.04 -5.90 14.82
CA GLU A 108 -18.10 -5.59 13.88
C GLU A 108 -18.82 -4.29 14.23
N GLU A 109 -19.24 -4.12 15.49
CA GLU A 109 -19.90 -2.90 15.97
C GLU A 109 -19.00 -1.68 15.79
N ARG A 110 -17.75 -1.75 16.25
CA ARG A 110 -16.79 -0.63 16.15
C ARG A 110 -16.45 -0.27 14.71
N PHE A 111 -16.15 -1.25 13.85
CA PHE A 111 -15.85 -0.98 12.43
C PHE A 111 -17.06 -0.39 11.70
N LYS A 112 -18.28 -0.80 12.05
CA LYS A 112 -19.52 -0.23 11.48
C LYS A 112 -19.73 1.22 11.88
N ASP A 113 -19.50 1.57 13.14
CA ASP A 113 -19.61 2.97 13.59
C ASP A 113 -18.61 3.86 12.85
N ILE A 114 -17.36 3.40 12.65
CA ILE A 114 -16.34 4.14 11.90
C ILE A 114 -16.68 4.22 10.40
N ALA A 115 -17.04 3.10 9.77
CA ALA A 115 -17.34 3.02 8.32
C ALA A 115 -18.56 3.85 7.87
N THR A 116 -19.44 4.21 8.83
CA THR A 116 -20.61 5.06 8.64
C THR A 116 -20.43 6.48 9.16
N SER A 117 -19.28 6.80 9.77
CA SER A 117 -18.93 8.16 10.19
C SER A 117 -18.55 9.06 9.02
N GLU A 118 -18.70 10.37 9.21
CA GLU A 118 -18.22 11.41 8.30
C GLU A 118 -17.17 12.26 9.02
N PRO A 119 -16.14 12.79 8.33
CA PRO A 119 -15.94 12.70 6.89
C PRO A 119 -15.47 11.31 6.42
N LEU A 120 -15.69 11.02 5.14
CA LEU A 120 -15.05 9.92 4.41
C LEU A 120 -13.52 10.10 4.37
N THR A 121 -12.81 9.33 5.18
CA THR A 121 -11.34 9.31 5.33
C THR A 121 -10.75 7.94 4.98
N SER A 122 -9.42 7.85 4.85
CA SER A 122 -8.72 6.57 4.70
C SER A 122 -9.10 5.56 5.78
N ASP A 123 -9.25 6.01 7.03
CA ASP A 123 -9.68 5.19 8.17
C ASP A 123 -11.10 4.63 8.03
N THR A 124 -12.05 5.43 7.50
CA THR A 124 -13.42 4.94 7.23
C THR A 124 -13.44 3.87 6.13
N VAL A 125 -12.53 3.96 5.15
CA VAL A 125 -12.36 2.95 4.11
C VAL A 125 -11.74 1.67 4.68
N SER A 126 -10.65 1.78 5.45
CA SER A 126 -10.07 0.63 6.17
C SER A 126 -11.08 -0.04 7.10
N ALA A 127 -11.93 0.72 7.81
CA ALA A 127 -12.99 0.17 8.64
C ALA A 127 -14.09 -0.53 7.82
N ALA A 128 -14.48 0.02 6.66
CA ALA A 128 -15.45 -0.62 5.78
C ALA A 128 -14.92 -1.92 5.17
N ILE A 129 -13.64 -1.95 4.78
CA ILE A 129 -12.92 -3.17 4.34
C ILE A 129 -12.92 -4.21 5.47
N ALA A 130 -12.61 -3.81 6.71
CA ALA A 130 -12.61 -4.70 7.87
C ALA A 130 -13.99 -5.28 8.21
N LEU A 131 -15.03 -4.45 8.16
CA LEU A 131 -16.40 -4.89 8.40
C LEU A 131 -16.86 -5.90 7.35
N GLY A 132 -16.53 -5.66 6.08
CA GLY A 132 -16.84 -6.59 4.99
C GLY A 132 -16.10 -7.91 5.12
N GLN A 133 -14.85 -7.90 5.60
CA GLN A 133 -14.10 -9.13 5.88
C GLN A 133 -14.77 -9.95 7.00
N ILE A 134 -15.19 -9.30 8.10
CA ILE A 134 -15.98 -9.96 9.15
C ILE A 134 -17.26 -10.57 8.58
N TYR A 135 -17.96 -9.86 7.67
CA TYR A 135 -19.13 -10.41 6.99
C TYR A 135 -18.79 -11.65 6.15
N SER A 136 -17.71 -11.66 5.36
CA SER A 136 -17.31 -12.85 4.58
C SER A 136 -16.94 -14.04 5.46
N GLU A 137 -16.15 -13.84 6.52
CA GLU A 137 -15.74 -14.92 7.45
C GLU A 137 -16.90 -15.53 8.24
N THR A 138 -17.96 -14.76 8.46
CA THR A 138 -19.17 -15.19 9.18
C THR A 138 -20.30 -15.63 8.24
N ASP A 139 -19.96 -16.02 7.01
CA ASP A 139 -20.88 -16.51 5.96
C ASP A 139 -21.98 -15.51 5.55
N ARG A 140 -21.74 -14.21 5.80
CA ARG A 140 -22.59 -13.08 5.42
C ARG A 140 -22.07 -12.38 4.15
N ARG A 141 -21.45 -13.12 3.23
CA ARG A 141 -20.83 -12.65 1.97
C ARG A 141 -21.69 -11.68 1.16
N GLN A 142 -23.01 -11.91 1.09
CA GLN A 142 -23.93 -11.00 0.41
C GLN A 142 -23.96 -9.58 1.03
N ARG A 143 -23.83 -9.47 2.37
CA ARG A 143 -23.68 -8.17 3.05
C ARG A 143 -22.31 -7.53 2.82
N ALA A 144 -21.25 -8.34 2.73
CA ALA A 144 -19.93 -7.84 2.33
C ALA A 144 -19.99 -7.21 0.94
N LEU A 145 -20.62 -7.90 -0.01
CA LEU A 145 -20.81 -7.42 -1.39
C LEU A 145 -21.63 -6.12 -1.42
N GLU A 146 -22.73 -6.03 -0.67
CA GLU A 146 -23.54 -4.81 -0.55
C GLU A 146 -22.72 -3.64 0.00
N LEU A 147 -22.03 -3.86 1.13
CA LEU A 147 -21.17 -2.86 1.78
C LEU A 147 -20.06 -2.36 0.83
N TYR A 148 -19.38 -3.25 0.14
CA TYR A 148 -18.30 -2.88 -0.79
C TYR A 148 -18.81 -2.18 -2.04
N ASN A 149 -20.00 -2.51 -2.54
CA ASN A 149 -20.62 -1.77 -3.64
C ASN A 149 -21.02 -0.35 -3.21
N ASP A 150 -21.51 -0.17 -1.99
CA ASP A 150 -21.79 1.17 -1.44
C ASP A 150 -20.51 1.95 -1.14
N LEU A 151 -19.41 1.27 -0.77
CA LEU A 151 -18.09 1.87 -0.64
C LEU A 151 -17.55 2.35 -2.01
N ARG A 152 -17.62 1.52 -3.06
CA ARG A 152 -17.18 1.86 -4.43
C ARG A 152 -17.95 3.06 -5.02
N LYS A 153 -19.21 3.29 -4.63
CA LYS A 153 -19.98 4.49 -5.03
C LYS A 153 -19.48 5.78 -4.38
N ARG A 154 -18.85 5.69 -3.20
CA ARG A 154 -18.28 6.84 -2.45
C ARG A 154 -16.81 7.08 -2.81
N VAL A 155 -16.06 5.99 -3.02
CA VAL A 155 -14.64 5.98 -3.35
C VAL A 155 -14.46 5.24 -4.67
N SER A 156 -14.53 5.98 -5.78
CA SER A 156 -14.35 5.42 -7.11
C SER A 156 -12.92 4.91 -7.31
N ASP A 157 -12.81 3.77 -8.00
CA ASP A 157 -11.58 3.26 -8.63
C ASP A 157 -10.36 3.00 -7.71
N LEU A 158 -10.60 2.79 -6.41
CA LEU A 158 -9.55 2.40 -5.45
C LEU A 158 -9.22 0.88 -5.58
N PRO A 159 -7.98 0.46 -5.90
CA PRO A 159 -7.62 -0.93 -6.17
C PRO A 159 -7.96 -1.91 -5.03
N GLU A 160 -7.79 -1.49 -3.79
CA GLU A 160 -8.09 -2.28 -2.59
C GLU A 160 -9.58 -2.62 -2.48
N VAL A 161 -10.46 -1.69 -2.87
CA VAL A 161 -11.93 -1.89 -2.88
C VAL A 161 -12.33 -2.82 -4.02
N LEU A 162 -11.68 -2.69 -5.19
CA LEU A 162 -11.91 -3.58 -6.33
C LEU A 162 -11.45 -5.02 -6.01
N LEU A 163 -10.31 -5.20 -5.34
CA LEU A 163 -9.82 -6.50 -4.86
C LEU A 163 -10.84 -7.19 -3.94
N VAL A 164 -11.34 -6.51 -2.90
CA VAL A 164 -12.28 -7.15 -1.97
C VAL A 164 -13.67 -7.38 -2.59
N LEU A 165 -14.10 -6.55 -3.54
CA LEU A 165 -15.28 -6.80 -4.37
C LEU A 165 -15.12 -8.09 -5.18
N ALA A 166 -14.02 -8.21 -5.93
CA ALA A 166 -13.75 -9.36 -6.79
C ALA A 166 -13.63 -10.67 -5.98
N ARG A 167 -12.90 -10.66 -4.85
CA ARG A 167 -12.87 -11.80 -3.91
C ARG A 167 -14.28 -12.20 -3.46
N THR A 168 -15.09 -11.23 -3.04
CA THR A 168 -16.46 -11.51 -2.56
C THR A 168 -17.37 -12.04 -3.66
N MET A 169 -17.22 -11.58 -4.91
CA MET A 169 -17.92 -12.13 -6.08
C MET A 169 -17.48 -13.57 -6.37
N ALA A 170 -16.18 -13.86 -6.31
CA ALA A 170 -15.65 -15.21 -6.46
C ALA A 170 -16.17 -16.18 -5.38
N GLU A 171 -16.20 -15.74 -4.12
CA GLU A 171 -16.77 -16.49 -2.99
C GLU A 171 -18.29 -16.70 -3.07
N LEU A 172 -18.99 -15.90 -3.89
CA LEU A 172 -20.42 -16.01 -4.19
C LEU A 172 -20.71 -16.79 -5.49
N ASP A 173 -19.72 -17.50 -6.04
CA ASP A 173 -19.82 -18.29 -7.27
C ASP A 173 -20.19 -17.43 -8.50
N ARG A 174 -19.63 -16.21 -8.59
CA ARG A 174 -19.77 -15.27 -9.70
C ARG A 174 -18.40 -14.97 -10.36
N PRO A 175 -17.71 -15.99 -10.91
CA PRO A 175 -16.31 -15.86 -11.34
C PRO A 175 -16.12 -14.90 -12.52
N GLU A 176 -17.09 -14.76 -13.43
CA GLU A 176 -16.97 -13.84 -14.58
C GLU A 176 -16.92 -12.37 -14.13
N GLU A 177 -17.75 -12.00 -13.14
CA GLU A 177 -17.78 -10.64 -12.58
C GLU A 177 -16.56 -10.38 -11.69
N ALA A 178 -16.08 -11.40 -10.98
CA ALA A 178 -14.84 -11.34 -10.21
C ALA A 178 -13.62 -11.10 -11.13
N ILE A 179 -13.50 -11.85 -12.23
CA ILE A 179 -12.42 -11.67 -13.22
C ILE A 179 -12.45 -10.25 -13.80
N ALA A 180 -13.60 -9.77 -14.26
CA ALA A 180 -13.71 -8.41 -14.80
C ALA A 180 -13.31 -7.33 -13.77
N THR A 181 -13.72 -7.49 -12.51
CA THR A 181 -13.39 -6.55 -11.43
C THR A 181 -11.90 -6.62 -11.04
N TYR A 182 -11.27 -7.80 -11.11
CA TYR A 182 -9.82 -7.95 -10.93
C TYR A 182 -9.02 -7.35 -12.11
N GLU A 183 -9.49 -7.49 -13.34
CA GLU A 183 -8.88 -6.85 -14.52
C GLU A 183 -8.96 -5.31 -14.41
N GLU A 184 -10.07 -4.77 -13.89
CA GLU A 184 -10.18 -3.34 -13.54
C GLU A 184 -9.12 -2.94 -12.49
N ALA A 185 -8.99 -3.70 -11.41
CA ALA A 185 -8.01 -3.44 -10.34
C ALA A 185 -6.56 -3.48 -10.83
N LEU A 186 -6.21 -4.50 -11.64
CA LEU A 186 -4.87 -4.68 -12.19
C LEU A 186 -4.53 -3.62 -13.24
N LYS A 187 -5.55 -3.08 -13.94
CA LYS A 187 -5.37 -1.95 -14.84
C LYS A 187 -5.17 -0.63 -14.09
N ALA A 188 -5.83 -0.44 -12.95
CA ALA A 188 -5.66 0.73 -12.10
C ALA A 188 -4.29 0.74 -11.41
N GLN A 189 -3.84 -0.42 -10.91
CA GLN A 189 -2.51 -0.59 -10.30
C GLN A 189 -1.77 -1.78 -10.94
N PRO A 190 -1.03 -1.56 -12.03
CA PRO A 190 -0.28 -2.61 -12.72
C PRO A 190 0.61 -3.40 -11.78
N ASP A 191 1.31 -2.76 -10.83
CA ASP A 191 2.27 -3.43 -9.95
C ASP A 191 1.63 -4.18 -8.76
N TYR A 192 0.30 -4.30 -8.70
CA TYR A 192 -0.36 -5.05 -7.63
C TYR A 192 -0.26 -6.57 -7.86
N ILE A 193 0.92 -7.14 -7.56
CA ILE A 193 1.33 -8.52 -7.86
C ILE A 193 0.30 -9.57 -7.38
N PHE A 194 -0.34 -9.36 -6.23
CA PHE A 194 -1.34 -10.27 -5.66
C PHE A 194 -2.56 -10.50 -6.56
N LEU A 195 -2.92 -9.56 -7.43
CA LEU A 195 -4.05 -9.73 -8.34
C LEU A 195 -3.79 -10.81 -9.40
N LEU A 196 -2.52 -11.08 -9.72
CA LEU A 196 -2.15 -12.06 -10.74
C LEU A 196 -2.40 -13.50 -10.26
N THR A 197 -2.14 -13.80 -8.99
CA THR A 197 -2.39 -15.14 -8.43
C THR A 197 -3.88 -15.39 -8.23
N GLU A 198 -4.63 -14.39 -7.78
CA GLU A 198 -6.10 -14.41 -7.67
C GLU A 198 -6.78 -14.68 -9.03
N LEU A 199 -6.39 -13.92 -10.07
CA LEU A 199 -6.88 -14.15 -11.45
C LEU A 199 -6.47 -15.53 -11.99
N ALA A 200 -5.23 -15.96 -11.72
CA ALA A 200 -4.76 -17.27 -12.15
C ALA A 200 -5.57 -18.41 -11.49
N GLU A 201 -5.89 -18.31 -10.19
CA GLU A 201 -6.70 -19.30 -9.49
C GLU A 201 -8.13 -19.38 -10.07
N LEU A 202 -8.75 -18.24 -10.38
CA LEU A 202 -10.07 -18.21 -11.04
C LEU A 202 -10.04 -18.85 -12.43
N HIS A 203 -9.02 -18.55 -13.25
CA HIS A 203 -8.87 -19.20 -14.55
C HIS A 203 -8.57 -20.69 -14.45
N ILE A 204 -7.81 -21.14 -13.45
CA ILE A 204 -7.62 -22.59 -13.16
C ILE A 204 -8.97 -23.24 -12.83
N LYS A 205 -9.80 -22.63 -11.98
CA LYS A 205 -11.14 -23.13 -11.63
C LYS A 205 -12.08 -23.20 -12.84
N GLN A 206 -11.99 -22.23 -13.76
CA GLN A 206 -12.72 -22.24 -15.04
C GLN A 206 -12.12 -23.19 -16.10
N GLY A 207 -10.93 -23.74 -15.88
CA GLY A 207 -10.22 -24.60 -16.84
C GLY A 207 -9.45 -23.85 -17.94
N ASP A 208 -9.35 -22.52 -17.87
CA ASP A 208 -8.57 -21.68 -18.80
C ASP A 208 -7.07 -21.69 -18.41
N GLN A 209 -6.44 -22.84 -18.63
CA GLN A 209 -5.03 -23.06 -18.32
C GLN A 209 -4.09 -22.11 -19.09
N GLU A 210 -4.49 -21.64 -20.27
CA GLU A 210 -3.66 -20.73 -21.08
C GLU A 210 -3.58 -19.34 -20.45
N LYS A 211 -4.70 -18.76 -20.00
CA LYS A 211 -4.68 -17.47 -19.29
C LYS A 211 -4.00 -17.60 -17.94
N ALA A 212 -4.31 -18.65 -17.17
CA ALA A 212 -3.67 -18.90 -15.88
C ALA A 212 -2.13 -18.97 -16.01
N GLY A 213 -1.61 -19.71 -17.00
CA GLY A 213 -0.17 -19.81 -17.25
C GLY A 213 0.48 -18.46 -17.60
N LYS A 214 -0.19 -17.60 -18.39
CA LYS A 214 0.30 -16.25 -18.71
C LYS A 214 0.35 -15.33 -17.49
N LEU A 215 -0.64 -15.42 -16.61
CA LEU A 215 -0.71 -14.63 -15.38
C LEU A 215 0.37 -15.06 -14.38
N LEU A 216 0.56 -16.37 -14.18
CA LEU A 216 1.61 -16.91 -13.32
C LEU A 216 3.02 -16.56 -13.85
N TYR A 217 3.25 -16.67 -15.16
CA TYR A 217 4.50 -16.20 -15.77
C TYR A 217 4.74 -14.71 -15.53
N THR A 218 3.70 -13.88 -15.66
CA THR A 218 3.80 -12.43 -15.38
C THR A 218 4.09 -12.15 -13.91
N TYR A 219 3.53 -12.95 -13.00
CA TYR A 219 3.79 -12.90 -11.56
C TYR A 219 5.26 -13.22 -11.25
N GLU A 220 5.78 -14.34 -11.77
CA GLU A 220 7.17 -14.76 -11.60
C GLU A 220 8.16 -13.68 -12.08
N GLN A 221 7.93 -13.08 -13.26
CA GLN A 221 8.77 -12.01 -13.80
C GLN A 221 8.78 -10.76 -12.88
N ARG A 222 7.64 -10.42 -12.29
CA ARG A 222 7.53 -9.26 -11.38
C ARG A 222 8.18 -9.53 -10.04
N VAL A 223 7.93 -10.69 -9.43
CA VAL A 223 8.59 -11.12 -8.19
C VAL A 223 10.11 -11.12 -8.38
N HIS A 224 10.62 -11.67 -9.49
CA HIS A 224 12.04 -11.65 -9.81
C HIS A 224 12.59 -10.22 -9.94
N THR A 225 11.86 -9.32 -10.61
CA THR A 225 12.26 -7.91 -10.76
C THR A 225 12.28 -7.16 -9.43
N LEU A 226 11.27 -7.36 -8.57
CA LEU A 226 11.22 -6.75 -7.24
C LEU A 226 12.33 -7.29 -6.32
N ALA A 227 12.59 -8.59 -6.37
CA ALA A 227 13.65 -9.22 -5.57
C ALA A 227 15.04 -8.69 -5.96
N ASN A 228 15.31 -8.55 -7.25
CA ASN A 228 16.56 -7.96 -7.74
C ASN A 228 16.71 -6.48 -7.32
N ARG A 229 15.62 -5.71 -7.20
CA ARG A 229 15.65 -4.33 -6.66
C ARG A 229 15.94 -4.27 -5.15
N LEU A 230 15.51 -5.28 -4.39
CA LEU A 230 15.84 -5.40 -2.97
C LEU A 230 17.32 -5.80 -2.76
N GLU A 231 17.89 -6.58 -3.66
CA GLU A 231 19.31 -6.98 -3.64
C GLU A 231 20.24 -5.88 -4.19
N ASP A 232 19.74 -4.98 -5.05
CA ASP A 232 20.50 -3.87 -5.59
C ASP A 232 20.70 -2.75 -4.56
N HIS A 233 21.86 -2.76 -3.90
CA HIS A 233 22.28 -1.72 -2.96
C HIS A 233 22.36 -0.28 -3.56
N THR A 234 22.23 -0.10 -4.88
CA THR A 234 22.12 1.23 -5.51
C THR A 234 20.68 1.75 -5.60
N THR A 235 19.68 0.88 -5.43
CA THR A 235 18.27 1.29 -5.19
C THR A 235 18.21 2.08 -3.88
N ALA A 236 17.27 3.02 -3.71
CA ALA A 236 17.15 3.81 -2.49
C ALA A 236 16.80 2.93 -1.26
N PRO A 237 17.36 3.16 -0.05
CA PRO A 237 17.00 2.38 1.13
C PRO A 237 15.50 2.37 1.45
N GLU A 238 14.80 3.47 1.14
CA GLU A 238 13.35 3.63 1.30
C GLU A 238 12.57 2.68 0.37
N ASP A 239 12.99 2.59 -0.90
CA ASP A 239 12.47 1.61 -1.85
C ASP A 239 12.72 0.17 -1.37
N ARG A 240 13.91 -0.11 -0.83
CA ARG A 240 14.25 -1.45 -0.32
C ARG A 240 13.44 -1.82 0.93
N LEU A 241 13.15 -0.87 1.82
CA LEU A 241 12.23 -1.06 2.94
C LEU A 241 10.82 -1.44 2.45
N TYR A 242 10.28 -0.71 1.47
CA TYR A 242 9.00 -1.06 0.85
C TYR A 242 9.01 -2.48 0.25
N LEU A 243 10.11 -2.90 -0.38
CA LEU A 243 10.23 -4.25 -0.95
C LEU A 243 10.33 -5.35 0.13
N VAL A 244 10.93 -5.06 1.29
CA VAL A 244 10.88 -5.96 2.45
C VAL A 244 9.43 -6.14 2.92
N ASP A 245 8.66 -5.06 3.03
CA ASP A 245 7.26 -5.12 3.43
C ASP A 245 6.42 -5.91 2.41
N VAL A 246 6.62 -5.71 1.10
CA VAL A 246 5.97 -6.51 0.04
C VAL A 246 6.24 -8.00 0.23
N PHE A 247 7.50 -8.41 0.42
CA PHE A 247 7.84 -9.82 0.61
C PHE A 247 7.47 -10.39 1.99
N SER A 248 7.10 -9.56 2.97
CA SER A 248 6.49 -10.03 4.21
C SER A 248 5.06 -10.59 4.03
N PHE A 249 4.41 -10.24 2.90
CA PHE A 249 3.04 -10.65 2.55
C PHE A 249 2.94 -11.54 1.31
N VAL A 250 3.95 -11.51 0.42
CA VAL A 250 4.05 -12.42 -0.74
C VAL A 250 4.67 -13.75 -0.31
N ASP A 251 3.90 -14.85 -0.42
CA ASP A 251 4.38 -16.21 -0.14
C ASP A 251 5.12 -16.79 -1.36
N ASP A 252 6.40 -16.45 -1.49
CA ASP A 252 7.23 -16.82 -2.65
C ASP A 252 8.70 -17.05 -2.29
N GLU A 253 9.26 -18.19 -2.73
CA GLU A 253 10.64 -18.57 -2.44
C GLU A 253 11.68 -17.56 -2.97
N ARG A 254 11.44 -16.91 -4.11
CA ARG A 254 12.35 -15.90 -4.67
C ARG A 254 12.36 -14.64 -3.81
N GLY A 255 11.19 -14.26 -3.28
CA GLY A 255 11.03 -13.14 -2.34
C GLY A 255 11.68 -13.43 -0.99
N TYR A 256 11.44 -14.61 -0.43
CA TYR A 256 12.06 -15.07 0.82
C TYR A 256 13.59 -15.11 0.74
N ARG A 257 14.17 -15.54 -0.38
CA ARG A 257 15.62 -15.48 -0.59
C ARG A 257 16.16 -14.05 -0.54
N ALA A 258 15.46 -13.09 -1.16
CA ALA A 258 15.85 -11.67 -1.11
C ALA A 258 15.73 -11.07 0.30
N LEU A 259 14.69 -11.44 1.07
CA LEU A 259 14.56 -11.07 2.49
C LEU A 259 15.75 -11.59 3.33
N ILE A 260 16.17 -12.83 3.09
CA ILE A 260 17.31 -13.44 3.80
C ILE A 260 18.63 -12.75 3.41
N GLU A 261 18.80 -12.35 2.15
CA GLU A 261 19.96 -11.59 1.70
C GLU A 261 20.00 -10.19 2.34
N ALA A 262 18.86 -9.50 2.41
CA ALA A 262 18.67 -8.19 3.03
C ALA A 262 19.03 -8.13 4.54
N LEU A 263 19.21 -9.27 5.21
CA LEU A 263 19.83 -9.33 6.54
C LEU A 263 21.28 -8.82 6.57
N ASN A 264 21.91 -8.63 5.40
CA ASN A 264 23.27 -8.12 5.23
C ASN A 264 23.32 -6.77 4.49
N ASP A 265 22.16 -6.14 4.27
CA ASP A 265 22.03 -4.86 3.58
C ASP A 265 22.92 -3.76 4.21
N PRO A 266 23.55 -2.86 3.44
CA PRO A 266 24.38 -1.79 4.00
C PRO A 266 23.64 -0.85 4.97
N HIS A 267 22.33 -0.66 4.78
CA HIS A 267 21.49 0.24 5.57
C HIS A 267 20.87 -0.49 6.80
N PRO A 268 21.11 -0.02 8.03
CA PRO A 268 20.69 -0.73 9.25
C PRO A 268 19.17 -0.86 9.37
N GLN A 269 18.39 0.09 8.84
CA GLN A 269 16.93 -0.03 8.87
C GLN A 269 16.42 -1.17 7.99
N VAL A 270 17.04 -1.44 6.84
CA VAL A 270 16.68 -2.55 5.95
C VAL A 270 17.00 -3.88 6.63
N ARG A 271 18.21 -4.02 7.22
CA ARG A 271 18.58 -5.21 8.00
C ARG A 271 17.62 -5.47 9.17
N ARG A 272 17.20 -4.41 9.87
CA ARG A 272 16.22 -4.49 10.96
C ARG A 272 14.86 -4.99 10.44
N ALA A 273 14.35 -4.40 9.35
CA ALA A 273 13.07 -4.79 8.76
C ALA A 273 13.12 -6.25 8.28
N ALA A 274 14.16 -6.62 7.53
CA ALA A 274 14.40 -7.99 7.09
C ALA A 274 14.44 -8.98 8.27
N ALA A 275 15.14 -8.66 9.37
CA ALA A 275 15.17 -9.51 10.56
C ALA A 275 13.79 -9.73 11.18
N ILE A 276 12.94 -8.71 11.22
CA ILE A 276 11.54 -8.82 11.70
C ILE A 276 10.74 -9.72 10.75
N SER A 277 10.71 -9.41 9.45
CA SER A 277 9.93 -10.16 8.45
C SER A 277 10.33 -11.63 8.39
N VAL A 278 11.63 -11.94 8.40
CA VAL A 278 12.18 -13.30 8.44
C VAL A 278 11.70 -14.07 9.68
N GLY A 279 11.63 -13.41 10.84
CA GLY A 279 11.12 -14.00 12.09
C GLY A 279 9.60 -14.23 12.08
N GLU A 280 8.83 -13.29 11.55
CA GLU A 280 7.36 -13.40 11.39
C GLU A 280 6.94 -14.45 10.35
N LEU A 281 7.77 -14.65 9.33
CA LEU A 281 7.60 -15.69 8.30
C LEU A 281 8.18 -17.05 8.71
N GLN A 282 8.90 -17.13 9.84
CA GLN A 282 9.52 -18.36 10.35
C GLN A 282 10.50 -19.03 9.37
N LEU A 283 11.27 -18.23 8.61
CA LEU A 283 12.20 -18.75 7.59
C LEU A 283 13.42 -19.43 8.25
N ASP A 284 13.29 -20.72 8.54
CA ASP A 284 14.22 -21.53 9.33
C ASP A 284 15.66 -21.56 8.75
N GLU A 285 15.80 -21.39 7.43
CA GLU A 285 17.07 -21.25 6.69
C GLU A 285 17.89 -20.06 7.17
N ALA A 286 17.23 -18.98 7.60
CA ALA A 286 17.87 -17.75 8.03
C ALA A 286 18.46 -17.83 9.44
N ARG A 287 18.14 -18.87 10.23
CA ARG A 287 18.50 -18.95 11.67
C ARG A 287 19.99 -18.72 11.94
N ASN A 288 20.87 -19.27 11.09
CA ASN A 288 22.32 -19.10 11.26
C ASN A 288 22.78 -17.67 10.98
N ILE A 289 22.16 -16.99 10.01
CA ILE A 289 22.44 -15.58 9.68
C ILE A 289 21.93 -14.69 10.81
N LEU A 290 20.69 -14.91 11.30
CA LEU A 290 20.14 -14.19 12.44
C LEU A 290 20.98 -14.36 13.71
N GLN A 291 21.53 -15.55 13.98
CA GLN A 291 22.44 -15.75 15.12
C GLN A 291 23.71 -14.91 15.03
N ARG A 292 24.30 -14.80 13.82
CA ARG A 292 25.43 -13.91 13.57
C ARG A 292 25.04 -12.44 13.76
N VAL A 293 23.98 -11.99 13.11
CA VAL A 293 23.46 -10.62 13.19
C VAL A 293 23.13 -10.22 14.64
N ALA A 294 22.54 -11.12 15.44
CA ALA A 294 22.21 -10.91 16.85
C ALA A 294 23.44 -10.64 17.75
N ILE A 295 24.65 -10.99 17.31
CA ILE A 295 25.91 -10.85 18.05
C ILE A 295 26.78 -9.74 17.45
N GLU A 296 26.96 -9.77 16.13
CA GLU A 296 28.03 -9.06 15.40
C GLU A 296 27.59 -7.75 14.73
N ASP A 297 26.29 -7.52 14.50
CA ASP A 297 25.84 -6.31 13.79
C ASP A 297 26.21 -5.03 14.54
N GLU A 298 26.66 -3.99 13.84
CA GLU A 298 27.04 -2.71 14.44
C GLU A 298 25.84 -2.00 15.10
N ALA A 299 24.66 -2.09 14.48
CA ALA A 299 23.45 -1.40 14.90
C ALA A 299 22.73 -2.18 16.03
N THR A 300 22.42 -1.49 17.12
CA THR A 300 21.89 -2.15 18.34
C THR A 300 20.46 -2.63 18.14
N GLU A 301 19.67 -1.85 17.42
CA GLU A 301 18.31 -2.12 16.98
C GLU A 301 18.24 -3.33 16.04
N VAL A 302 19.25 -3.57 15.20
CA VAL A 302 19.35 -4.76 14.33
C VAL A 302 19.68 -5.99 15.18
N ARG A 303 20.67 -5.89 16.08
CA ARG A 303 20.99 -6.98 17.04
C ARG A 303 19.78 -7.38 17.88
N LEU A 304 18.94 -6.41 18.29
CA LEU A 304 17.72 -6.66 19.04
C LEU A 304 16.65 -7.34 18.17
N ALA A 305 16.37 -6.83 16.97
CA ALA A 305 15.42 -7.43 16.04
C ALA A 305 15.76 -8.89 15.71
N ALA A 306 17.03 -9.19 15.45
CA ALA A 306 17.47 -10.56 15.18
C ALA A 306 17.30 -11.51 16.38
N ARG A 307 17.43 -11.03 17.63
CA ARG A 307 17.15 -11.82 18.84
C ARG A 307 15.65 -12.09 19.00
N THR A 308 14.81 -11.08 18.79
CA THR A 308 13.35 -11.23 18.82
C THR A 308 12.89 -12.23 17.76
N ALA A 309 13.38 -12.13 16.53
CA ALA A 309 13.11 -13.09 15.45
C ALA A 309 13.49 -14.52 15.87
N LEU A 310 14.70 -14.73 16.40
CA LEU A 310 15.15 -16.04 16.89
C LEU A 310 14.30 -16.60 18.04
N GLN A 311 13.71 -15.74 18.89
CA GLN A 311 12.80 -16.13 19.96
C GLN A 311 11.43 -16.54 19.39
N MET A 312 10.86 -15.75 18.47
CA MET A 312 9.61 -16.08 17.77
C MET A 312 9.72 -17.41 17.02
N MET A 313 10.89 -17.71 16.45
CA MET A 313 11.21 -18.98 15.77
C MET A 313 11.47 -20.18 16.72
N GLN A 314 11.31 -19.99 18.03
CA GLN A 314 11.36 -21.06 19.05
C GLN A 314 10.00 -21.29 19.70
N GLU A 315 9.19 -20.24 19.86
CA GLU A 315 7.90 -20.30 20.57
C GLU A 315 6.78 -21.00 19.78
N GLN A 316 6.94 -21.22 18.47
CA GLN A 316 5.97 -21.88 17.59
C GLN A 316 6.29 -23.37 17.29
N ARG A 317 7.10 -24.04 18.12
CA ARG A 317 7.53 -25.44 17.96
C ARG A 317 6.92 -26.40 18.98
#